data_AF-A0AAV9VNG6-F1
#
_entry.id   AF-A0AAV9VNG6-F1
#
_cell.length_a   1.000
_cell.length_b   1.000
_cell.length_c   1.000
_cell.angle_alpha   90.00
_cell.angle_beta   90.00
_cell.angle_gamma   90.00
#
_symmetry.space_group_name_H-M   'P 1'
#
loop_
_entity.id
_entity.type
_entity.pdbx_description
1 polymer ?
#
loop_
_entity_poly.entity_id
_entity_poly.type
_entity_poly.pdbx_seq_one_letter_code
_entity_poly.pdbx_strand_id
1 'polypeptide(L)'
;MADFSSYFNLPWPITIHAVALTALGVAMTFSRKPGVSPELRGANSLIGITTATIGLAYLSTSYVPIEQNQFLHASVPIRLGVATLLATSAVVNQKDMDDKSWRTHVGFALWDGIGALWLGWYLGRWDGQCSAH
;
A
#
# COMPACT_ATOMS: atom_id res chain seq x y z
N MET A 1 -26.66 5.19 20.29
CA MET A 1 -25.31 5.36 19.73
C MET A 1 -25.23 4.44 18.53
N ALA A 2 -25.02 4.98 17.33
CA ALA A 2 -24.78 4.14 16.16
C ALA A 2 -23.47 3.36 16.40
N ASP A 3 -23.51 2.05 16.21
CA ASP A 3 -22.32 1.23 16.28
C ASP A 3 -21.38 1.63 15.16
N PHE A 4 -20.26 2.28 15.48
CA PHE A 4 -19.24 2.65 14.49
C PHE A 4 -18.72 1.41 13.75
N SER A 5 -18.84 0.21 14.34
CA SER A 5 -18.52 -1.06 13.70
C SER A 5 -19.42 -1.39 12.51
N SER A 6 -20.60 -0.78 12.36
CA SER A 6 -21.52 -1.12 11.27
C SER A 6 -21.22 -0.39 9.95
N TYR A 7 -20.33 0.61 9.96
CA TYR A 7 -20.01 1.43 8.78
C TYR A 7 -18.55 1.35 8.35
N PHE A 8 -17.70 0.66 9.10
CA PHE A 8 -16.28 0.55 8.82
C PHE A 8 -15.86 -0.92 8.81
N ASN A 9 -15.73 -1.47 7.61
CA ASN A 9 -15.58 -2.91 7.36
C ASN A 9 -14.13 -3.33 7.06
N LEU A 10 -13.17 -2.41 7.00
CA LEU A 10 -11.79 -2.82 6.75
C LEU A 10 -11.23 -3.60 7.95
N PRO A 11 -10.54 -4.73 7.71
CA PRO A 11 -9.79 -5.39 8.77
C PRO A 11 -8.75 -4.44 9.36
N TRP A 12 -8.59 -4.43 10.69
CA TRP A 12 -7.73 -3.45 11.37
C TRP A 12 -6.29 -3.35 10.82
N PRO A 13 -5.61 -4.41 10.32
CA PRO A 13 -4.28 -4.25 9.73
C PRO A 13 -4.33 -3.47 8.42
N ILE A 14 -5.39 -3.63 7.63
CA ILE A 14 -5.61 -2.87 6.39
C ILE A 14 -5.94 -1.43 6.71
N THR A 15 -6.68 -1.17 7.78
CA THR A 15 -6.92 0.20 8.28
C THR A 15 -5.62 0.91 8.62
N ILE A 16 -4.75 0.27 9.40
CA ILE A 16 -3.44 0.85 9.75
C ILE A 16 -2.61 1.09 8.49
N HIS A 17 -2.57 0.13 7.58
CA HIS A 17 -1.86 0.26 6.30
C HIS A 17 -2.37 1.45 5.48
N ALA A 18 -3.70 1.58 5.34
CA ALA A 18 -4.33 2.65 4.57
C ALA A 18 -4.08 4.05 5.18
N VAL A 19 -4.16 4.17 6.50
CA VAL A 19 -3.84 5.42 7.21
C VAL A 19 -2.36 5.75 7.06
N ALA A 20 -1.48 4.76 7.22
CA ALA A 20 -0.03 4.94 7.08
C ALA A 20 0.35 5.39 5.66
N LEU A 21 -0.20 4.77 4.62
CA LEU A 21 0.00 5.18 3.23
C LEU A 21 -0.51 6.61 2.98
N THR A 22 -1.70 6.94 3.49
CA THR A 22 -2.27 8.28 3.36
C THR A 22 -1.37 9.32 4.01
N ALA A 23 -0.97 9.09 5.27
CA ALA A 23 -0.10 10.00 6.02
C ALA A 23 1.29 10.14 5.37
N LEU A 24 1.91 9.03 4.96
CA LEU A 24 3.19 9.02 4.27
C LEU A 24 3.11 9.78 2.94
N GLY A 25 2.08 9.51 2.14
CA GLY A 25 1.86 10.17 0.85
C GLY A 25 1.68 11.67 1.01
N VAL A 26 0.85 12.12 1.95
CA VAL A 26 0.69 13.56 2.27
C VAL A 26 2.02 14.17 2.72
N ALA A 27 2.77 13.51 3.60
CA ALA A 27 4.07 13.99 4.05
C ALA A 27 5.09 14.13 2.91
N MET A 28 5.08 13.20 1.94
CA MET A 28 5.94 13.25 0.75
C MET A 28 5.52 14.36 -0.22
N THR A 29 4.22 14.51 -0.48
CA THR A 29 3.65 15.56 -1.35
C THR A 29 4.08 16.96 -0.93
N PHE A 30 4.10 17.21 0.39
CA PHE A 30 4.43 18.52 0.95
C PHE A 30 5.86 18.61 1.52
N SER A 31 6.72 17.62 1.26
CA SER A 31 8.09 17.61 1.79
C SER A 31 8.94 18.72 1.15
N ARG A 32 9.55 19.57 1.98
CA ARG A 32 10.42 20.66 1.54
C ARG A 32 11.88 20.46 1.98
N LYS A 33 12.44 19.27 1.73
CA LYS A 33 13.83 18.98 2.10
C LYS A 33 14.79 19.97 1.40
N PRO A 34 15.62 20.72 2.15
CA PRO A 34 16.63 21.60 1.59
C PRO A 34 17.65 20.80 0.75
N GLY A 35 18.21 21.42 -0.29
CA GLY A 35 19.26 20.82 -1.11
C GLY A 35 18.79 19.79 -2.16
N VAL A 36 17.49 19.50 -2.25
CA VAL A 36 16.93 18.63 -3.31
C VAL A 36 16.62 19.46 -4.57
N SER A 37 17.07 18.97 -5.74
CA SER A 37 16.83 19.61 -7.04
C SER A 37 15.32 19.75 -7.33
N PRO A 38 14.90 20.75 -8.14
CA PRO A 38 13.50 20.93 -8.49
C PRO A 38 12.84 19.70 -9.13
N GLU A 39 13.58 18.99 -9.99
CA GLU A 39 13.09 17.77 -10.65
C GLU A 39 12.81 16.64 -9.65
N LEU A 40 13.77 16.34 -8.77
CA LEU A 40 13.59 15.32 -7.73
C LEU A 40 12.49 15.70 -6.74
N ARG A 41 12.29 17.00 -6.49
CA ARG A 41 11.18 17.48 -5.68
C ARG A 41 9.83 17.24 -6.36
N GLY A 42 9.74 17.51 -7.67
CA GLY A 42 8.56 17.21 -8.46
C GLY A 42 8.23 15.71 -8.46
N ALA A 43 9.24 14.87 -8.71
CA ALA A 43 9.09 13.41 -8.66
C ALA A 43 8.63 12.91 -7.28
N ASN A 44 9.24 13.39 -6.20
CA ASN A 44 8.82 13.03 -4.82
C ASN A 44 7.38 13.47 -4.51
N SER A 45 6.97 14.63 -5.01
CA SER A 45 5.60 15.11 -4.84
C SER A 45 4.60 14.20 -5.55
N LEU A 46 4.89 13.81 -6.80
CA LEU A 46 4.05 12.86 -7.54
C LEU A 46 3.97 11.50 -6.86
N ILE A 47 5.10 10.96 -6.38
CA ILE A 47 5.12 9.71 -5.60
C ILE A 47 4.26 9.85 -4.34
N GLY A 48 4.35 10.99 -3.65
CA GLY A 48 3.53 11.29 -2.48
C GLY A 48 2.02 11.29 -2.80
N ILE A 49 1.62 11.94 -3.89
CA ILE A 49 0.23 11.98 -4.34
C ILE A 49 -0.25 10.56 -4.64
N THR A 50 0.50 9.79 -5.45
CA THR A 50 0.12 8.40 -5.78
C THR A 50 0.02 7.52 -4.52
N THR A 51 0.95 7.66 -3.59
CA THR A 51 0.93 6.92 -2.31
C THR A 51 -0.31 7.26 -1.49
N ALA A 52 -0.65 8.56 -1.40
CA ALA A 52 -1.85 9.01 -0.70
C ALA A 52 -3.13 8.50 -1.38
N THR A 53 -3.18 8.51 -2.71
CA THR A 53 -4.32 7.99 -3.48
C THR A 53 -4.58 6.53 -3.17
N ILE A 54 -3.55 5.68 -3.05
CA ILE A 54 -3.72 4.26 -2.70
C ILE A 54 -4.30 4.13 -1.28
N GLY A 55 -3.76 4.85 -0.30
CA GLY A 55 -4.29 4.84 1.07
C GLY A 55 -5.74 5.32 1.15
N LEU A 56 -6.06 6.40 0.44
CA LEU A 56 -7.42 6.94 0.35
C LEU A 56 -8.38 6.00 -0.37
N ALA A 57 -7.94 5.20 -1.34
CA ALA A 57 -8.79 4.22 -2.02
C ALA A 57 -9.23 3.08 -1.08
N TYR A 58 -8.38 2.65 -0.16
CA TYR A 58 -8.82 1.75 0.92
C TYR A 58 -9.83 2.43 1.83
N LEU A 59 -9.49 3.62 2.34
CA LEU A 59 -10.36 4.33 3.28
C LEU A 59 -11.72 4.67 2.66
N SER A 60 -11.75 5.05 1.38
CA SER A 60 -12.98 5.38 0.67
C SER A 60 -13.87 4.17 0.43
N THR A 61 -13.31 2.96 0.37
CA THR A 61 -14.08 1.71 0.23
C THR A 61 -14.39 1.05 1.58
N SER A 62 -14.00 1.66 2.70
CA SER A 62 -14.20 1.07 4.03
C SER A 62 -15.66 0.88 4.43
N TYR A 63 -16.58 1.62 3.82
CA TYR A 63 -18.01 1.44 4.05
C TYR A 63 -18.61 0.20 3.38
N VAL A 64 -17.89 -0.42 2.42
CA VAL A 64 -18.35 -1.60 1.69
C VAL A 64 -18.07 -2.86 2.52
N PRO A 65 -19.06 -3.77 2.71
CA PRO A 65 -18.83 -5.07 3.35
C PRO A 65 -17.67 -5.85 2.71
N ILE A 66 -16.91 -6.58 3.53
CA ILE A 66 -15.67 -7.27 3.10
C ILE A 66 -15.92 -8.18 1.90
N GLU A 67 -17.05 -8.87 1.88
CA GLU A 67 -17.43 -9.86 0.87
C GLU A 67 -17.66 -9.22 -0.51
N GLN A 68 -17.99 -7.92 -0.53
CA GLN A 68 -18.33 -7.14 -1.73
C GLN A 68 -17.24 -6.14 -2.12
N ASN A 69 -16.24 -5.93 -1.26
CA ASN A 69 -15.21 -4.92 -1.48
C ASN A 69 -14.16 -5.39 -2.50
N GLN A 70 -14.47 -5.23 -3.78
CA GLN A 70 -13.60 -5.65 -4.88
C GLN A 70 -12.19 -5.02 -4.81
N PHE A 71 -12.07 -3.80 -4.31
CA PHE A 71 -10.76 -3.15 -4.16
C PHE A 71 -9.90 -3.86 -3.10
N LEU A 72 -10.50 -4.22 -1.96
CA LEU A 72 -9.84 -5.00 -0.92
C LEU A 72 -9.36 -6.36 -1.45
N HIS A 73 -10.22 -7.10 -2.14
CA HIS A 73 -9.85 -8.41 -2.72
C HIS A 73 -8.75 -8.25 -3.77
N ALA A 74 -8.94 -7.37 -4.76
CA ALA A 74 -7.97 -7.13 -5.83
C ALA A 74 -6.60 -6.69 -5.31
N SER A 75 -6.56 -6.05 -4.14
CA SER A 75 -5.29 -5.64 -3.54
C SER A 75 -4.36 -6.80 -3.18
N VAL A 76 -4.87 -8.01 -2.92
CA VAL A 76 -4.06 -9.18 -2.56
C VAL A 76 -3.06 -9.51 -3.69
N PRO A 77 -3.49 -9.90 -4.90
CA PRO A 77 -2.55 -10.21 -5.98
C PRO A 77 -1.72 -9.00 -6.42
N ILE A 78 -2.28 -7.79 -6.36
CA ILE A 78 -1.53 -6.56 -6.71
C ILE A 78 -0.35 -6.36 -5.75
N ARG A 79 -0.57 -6.46 -4.44
CA ARG A 79 0.49 -6.27 -3.43
C ARG A 79 1.52 -7.39 -3.47
N LEU A 80 1.12 -8.63 -3.77
CA LEU A 80 2.07 -9.72 -4.05
C LEU A 80 2.94 -9.42 -5.27
N GLY A 81 2.34 -8.89 -6.35
CA GLY A 81 3.06 -8.44 -7.54
C GLY A 81 4.05 -7.31 -7.22
N VAL A 82 3.61 -6.28 -6.50
CA VAL A 82 4.47 -5.16 -6.07
C VAL A 82 5.61 -5.64 -5.18
N ALA A 83 5.34 -6.52 -4.21
CA ALA A 83 6.37 -7.10 -3.36
C ALA A 83 7.41 -7.88 -4.17
N THR A 84 6.96 -8.64 -5.18
CA THR A 84 7.85 -9.38 -6.09
C THR A 84 8.69 -8.43 -6.93
N LEU A 85 8.10 -7.36 -7.47
CA LEU A 85 8.83 -6.34 -8.25
C LEU A 85 9.87 -5.63 -7.40
N LEU A 86 9.54 -5.24 -6.17
CA LEU A 86 10.47 -4.61 -5.24
C LEU A 86 11.63 -5.54 -4.86
N ALA A 87 11.34 -6.79 -4.51
CA ALA A 87 12.36 -7.79 -4.19
C ALA A 87 13.27 -8.06 -5.39
N THR A 88 12.70 -8.23 -6.58
CA THR A 88 13.46 -8.45 -7.82
C THR A 88 14.32 -7.24 -8.16
N SER A 89 13.77 -6.02 -8.05
CA SER A 89 14.53 -4.79 -8.25
C SER A 89 15.71 -4.68 -7.29
N ALA A 90 15.52 -5.01 -6.01
CA ALA A 90 16.59 -4.99 -5.01
C ALA A 90 17.72 -6.00 -5.32
N VAL A 91 17.38 -7.16 -5.89
CA VAL A 91 18.35 -8.19 -6.28
C VAL A 91 19.08 -7.81 -7.56
N VAL A 92 18.34 -7.40 -8.60
CA VAL A 92 18.89 -7.09 -9.93
C VAL A 92 19.78 -5.84 -9.87
N ASN A 93 19.35 -4.81 -9.15
CA ASN A 93 20.05 -3.52 -9.09
C ASN A 93 20.95 -3.40 -7.85
N GLN A 94 21.25 -4.50 -7.15
CA GLN A 94 21.96 -4.47 -5.86
C GLN A 94 23.29 -3.69 -5.93
N LYS A 95 24.03 -3.80 -7.04
CA LYS A 95 25.34 -3.15 -7.22
C LYS A 95 25.24 -1.63 -7.43
N ASP A 96 24.08 -1.16 -7.91
CA ASP A 96 23.83 0.24 -8.24
C ASP A 96 22.95 0.95 -7.18
N MET A 97 22.65 0.26 -6.07
CA MET A 97 21.90 0.78 -4.94
C MET A 97 22.80 0.96 -3.74
N ASP A 98 22.68 2.11 -3.06
CA ASP A 98 23.24 2.25 -1.71
C ASP A 98 22.48 1.38 -0.70
N ASP A 99 23.11 1.09 0.44
CA ASP A 99 22.55 0.24 1.50
C ASP A 99 21.18 0.69 1.99
N LYS A 100 20.95 2.00 2.07
CA LYS A 100 19.68 2.55 2.53
C LYS A 100 18.60 2.31 1.49
N SER A 101 18.88 2.59 0.23
CA SER A 101 17.97 2.36 -0.90
C SER A 101 17.62 0.88 -1.03
N TRP A 102 18.60 -0.02 -0.88
CA TRP A 102 18.38 -1.47 -0.88
C TRP A 102 17.50 -1.91 0.29
N ARG A 103 17.82 -1.47 1.52
CA ARG A 103 17.00 -1.77 2.71
C ARG A 103 15.58 -1.24 2.59
N THR A 104 15.40 -0.08 1.96
CA THR A 104 14.06 0.47 1.68
C THR A 104 13.29 -0.44 0.73
N HIS A 105 13.89 -0.92 -0.37
CA HIS A 105 13.22 -1.85 -1.27
C HIS A 105 12.83 -3.16 -0.58
N VAL A 106 13.76 -3.78 0.14
CA VAL A 106 13.50 -5.02 0.89
C VAL A 106 12.44 -4.80 1.96
N GLY A 107 12.50 -3.67 2.68
CA GLY A 107 11.51 -3.31 3.70
C GLY A 107 10.11 -3.20 3.14
N PHE A 108 9.92 -2.49 2.01
CA PHE A 108 8.62 -2.39 1.35
C PHE A 108 8.16 -3.73 0.75
N ALA A 109 9.07 -4.51 0.17
CA ALA A 109 8.76 -5.84 -0.34
C ALA A 109 8.22 -6.76 0.77
N LEU A 110 8.86 -6.76 1.94
CA LEU A 110 8.42 -7.53 3.09
C LEU A 110 7.09 -7.01 3.66
N TRP A 111 6.94 -5.68 3.77
CA TRP A 111 5.71 -5.06 4.27
C TRP A 111 4.50 -5.42 3.42
N ASP A 112 4.61 -5.27 2.09
CA ASP A 112 3.51 -5.62 1.19
C ASP A 112 3.33 -7.12 1.02
N GLY A 113 4.43 -7.88 0.96
CA GLY A 113 4.36 -9.34 0.88
C GLY A 113 3.65 -9.95 2.08
N ILE A 114 4.08 -9.62 3.31
CA ILE A 114 3.45 -10.12 4.54
C ILE A 114 2.01 -9.63 4.64
N GLY A 115 1.76 -8.34 4.35
CA GLY A 115 0.41 -7.79 4.42
C GLY A 115 -0.56 -8.42 3.40
N ALA A 116 -0.09 -8.75 2.20
CA ALA A 116 -0.87 -9.42 1.18
C ALA A 116 -1.09 -10.90 1.49
N LEU A 117 -0.08 -11.59 2.01
CA LEU A 117 -0.19 -12.98 2.48
C LEU A 117 -1.20 -13.10 3.62
N TRP A 118 -1.12 -12.18 4.59
CA TRP A 118 -2.07 -12.13 5.69
C TRP A 118 -3.50 -11.86 5.19
N LEU A 119 -3.67 -10.87 4.30
CA LEU A 119 -4.99 -10.53 3.77
C LEU A 119 -5.57 -11.67 2.93
N GLY A 120 -4.80 -12.29 2.05
CA GLY A 120 -5.26 -13.43 1.25
C GLY A 120 -5.66 -14.62 2.11
N TRP A 121 -4.91 -14.90 3.17
CA TRP A 121 -5.28 -15.91 4.16
C TRP A 121 -6.56 -15.53 4.91
N TYR A 122 -6.69 -14.27 5.36
CA TYR A 122 -7.89 -13.76 6.04
C TYR A 122 -9.15 -13.82 5.18
N LEU A 123 -9.03 -13.50 3.89
CA LEU A 123 -10.13 -13.56 2.92
C LEU A 123 -10.42 -14.99 2.41
N GLY A 124 -9.50 -15.93 2.65
CA GLY A 124 -9.55 -17.28 2.08
C GLY A 124 -9.42 -17.31 0.55
N ARG A 125 -8.92 -16.24 -0.06
CA ARG A 125 -8.85 -16.04 -1.52
C ARG A 125 -7.63 -15.25 -1.95
N TRP A 126 -7.18 -15.51 -3.18
CA TRP A 126 -5.91 -14.99 -3.72
C TRP A 126 -6.03 -14.46 -5.15
N ASP A 127 -7.14 -14.75 -5.82
CA ASP A 127 -7.44 -14.37 -7.21
C ASP A 127 -7.89 -12.91 -7.36
N GLY A 128 -8.10 -12.23 -6.24
CA GLY A 128 -8.52 -10.84 -6.21
C GLY A 128 -9.98 -10.62 -6.53
N GLN A 129 -10.81 -11.67 -6.53
CA GLN A 129 -12.25 -11.56 -6.82
C GLN A 129 -13.07 -11.69 -5.54
N CYS A 130 -14.15 -10.91 -5.44
CA CYS A 130 -15.19 -11.14 -4.46
C CYS A 130 -15.85 -12.52 -4.65
N SER A 131 -16.51 -13.03 -3.61
CA SER A 131 -17.38 -14.21 -3.74
C SER A 131 -18.48 -13.94 -4.76
N ALA A 132 -18.59 -14.80 -5.77
CA ALA A 132 -19.70 -14.75 -6.71
C ALA A 132 -20.99 -15.01 -5.92
N HIS A 133 -21.91 -14.07 -5.98
CA HIS A 133 -23.29 -14.25 -5.51
C HIS A 133 -24.09 -15.04 -6.53
#